data_AF-A0A6I1ZPJ5-F1
#
_entry.id   AF-A0A6I1ZPJ5-F1
#
_cell.length_a   1.000
_cell.length_b   1.000
_cell.length_c   1.000
_cell.angle_alpha   90.00
_cell.angle_beta   90.00
_cell.angle_gamma   90.00
#
_symmetry.space_group_name_H-M   'P 1'
#
loop_
_entity.id
_entity.type
_entity.pdbx_description
1 polymer ?
#
loop_
_entity_poly.entity_id
_entity_poly.type
_entity_poly.pdbx_seq_one_letter_code
_entity_poly.pdbx_strand_id
1 'polypeptide(L)' 'GKIKEVCLGLEEFPDRGHVPRELAAIDVYDYLEVHYKPFRIVYQVVGKDVFVHCVLDGRRDMQELLQRRLLR' A
#
# COMPACT_ATOMS: atom_id res chain seq x y z
N GLY A 1 8.46 15.64 -5.47
CA GLY A 1 8.83 15.07 -4.17
C GLY A 1 8.85 13.56 -4.29
N LYS A 2 9.82 12.88 -3.67
CA LYS A 2 10.16 11.48 -4.01
C LYS A 2 9.01 10.46 -3.85
N ILE A 3 8.08 10.69 -2.93
CA ILE A 3 6.85 9.86 -2.79
C ILE A 3 5.97 9.95 -4.05
N LYS A 4 5.82 11.14 -4.63
CA LYS A 4 5.03 11.33 -5.86
C LYS A 4 5.62 10.55 -7.03
N GLU A 5 6.95 10.50 -7.14
CA GLU A 5 7.64 9.73 -8.19
C GLU A 5 7.42 8.23 -8.02
N VAL A 6 7.41 7.74 -6.77
CA VAL A 6 7.08 6.35 -6.48
C VAL A 6 5.64 6.03 -6.88
N CYS A 7 4.68 6.91 -6.56
CA CYS A 7 3.29 6.73 -6.96
C CYS A 7 3.11 6.72 -8.49
N LEU A 8 3.76 7.65 -9.20
CA LEU A 8 3.68 7.71 -10.67
C LEU A 8 4.25 6.44 -11.31
N GLY A 9 5.36 5.90 -10.79
CA GLY A 9 5.92 4.65 -11.29
C GLY A 9 5.06 3.40 -11.05
N LEU A 10 3.97 3.49 -10.27
CA LEU A 10 3.01 2.39 -10.15
C LEU A 10 2.12 2.26 -11.39
N GLU A 11 1.97 3.31 -12.20
CA GLU A 11 1.23 3.25 -13.46
C GLU A 11 1.93 2.32 -14.47
N GLU A 12 3.28 2.39 -14.52
CA GLU A 12 4.08 1.56 -15.43
C GLU A 12 4.29 0.14 -14.90
N PHE A 13 4.42 -0.01 -13.57
CA PHE A 13 4.73 -1.29 -12.92
C PHE A 13 3.81 -1.52 -11.71
N PRO A 14 2.51 -1.79 -11.92
CA PRO A 14 1.53 -1.95 -10.85
C PRO A 14 1.78 -3.21 -10.02
N ASP A 15 2.38 -4.26 -10.58
CA ASP A 15 2.56 -5.55 -9.89
C ASP A 15 3.87 -5.66 -9.09
N ARG A 16 4.66 -4.58 -9.01
CA ARG A 16 5.96 -4.59 -8.29
C ARG A 16 5.84 -4.59 -6.76
N GLY A 17 4.65 -4.30 -6.25
CA GLY A 17 4.35 -4.34 -4.83
C GLY A 17 4.15 -5.76 -4.33
N HIS A 18 4.06 -5.91 -3.02
CA HIS A 18 3.75 -7.19 -2.38
C HIS A 18 2.55 -7.03 -1.45
N VAL A 19 1.85 -8.11 -1.15
CA VAL A 19 0.74 -8.07 -0.19
C VAL A 19 1.29 -7.75 1.21
N PRO A 20 0.76 -6.73 1.91
CA PRO A 20 1.13 -6.46 3.29
C PRO A 20 0.89 -7.71 4.15
N ARG A 21 1.88 -8.09 4.97
CA ARG A 21 1.80 -9.30 5.81
C ARG A 21 0.57 -9.27 6.73
N GLU A 22 0.19 -8.08 7.18
CA GLU A 22 -0.98 -7.84 8.03
C GLU A 22 -2.29 -8.18 7.33
N LEU A 23 -2.39 -7.94 6.01
CA LEU A 23 -3.54 -8.29 5.19
C LEU A 23 -3.51 -9.76 4.75
N ALA A 24 -2.32 -10.29 4.43
CA ALA A 24 -2.14 -11.71 4.15
C ALA A 24 -2.55 -12.60 5.35
N ALA A 25 -2.37 -12.11 6.59
CA ALA A 25 -2.76 -12.83 7.80
C ALA A 25 -4.29 -12.94 8.00
N ILE A 26 -5.07 -12.18 7.25
CA ILE A 26 -6.54 -12.19 7.25
C ILE A 26 -7.11 -12.56 5.87
N ASP A 27 -6.31 -13.23 5.04
CA ASP A 27 -6.67 -13.69 3.69
C ASP A 27 -7.12 -12.58 2.72
N VAL A 28 -6.60 -11.36 2.90
CA VAL A 28 -6.85 -10.20 2.03
C VAL A 28 -5.64 -10.00 1.11
N TYR A 29 -5.83 -10.24 -0.20
CA TYR A 29 -4.75 -10.23 -1.19
C TYR A 29 -4.89 -9.16 -2.28
N ASP A 30 -6.01 -8.44 -2.32
CA ASP A 30 -6.27 -7.42 -3.34
C ASP A 30 -5.40 -6.16 -3.18
N TYR A 31 -4.77 -6.00 -2.02
CA TYR A 31 -3.96 -4.83 -1.70
C TYR A 31 -2.47 -5.16 -1.78
N LEU A 32 -1.74 -4.27 -2.43
CA LEU A 32 -0.29 -4.31 -2.57
C LEU A 32 0.34 -3.13 -1.85
N GLU A 33 1.61 -3.28 -1.48
CA GLU A 33 2.41 -2.19 -0.98
C GLU A 33 3.80 -2.09 -1.61
N VAL A 34 4.27 -0.84 -1.70
CA VAL A 34 5.67 -0.52 -1.99
C VAL A 34 6.26 0.31 -0.86
N HIS A 35 7.55 0.10 -0.61
CA HIS A 35 8.26 0.82 0.45
C HIS A 35 9.11 1.92 -0.15
N TYR A 36 8.97 3.12 0.41
CA TYR A 36 9.80 4.27 0.14
C TYR A 36 10.18 4.94 1.46
N LYS A 37 11.34 4.56 2.03
CA LYS A 37 11.75 4.88 3.41
C LYS A 37 11.40 6.32 3.85
N PRO A 38 10.84 6.53 5.05
CA PRO A 38 10.27 5.52 5.97
C PRO A 38 8.84 5.09 5.59
N PHE A 39 8.32 5.50 4.44
CA PHE A 39 6.93 5.34 4.06
C PHE A 39 6.61 3.98 3.42
N ARG A 40 5.41 3.48 3.70
CA ARG A 40 4.74 2.39 2.98
C ARG A 40 3.59 3.03 2.19
N ILE A 41 3.45 2.68 0.92
CA ILE A 41 2.35 3.12 0.07
C ILE A 41 1.50 1.89 -0.20
N VAL A 42 0.27 1.89 0.32
CA VAL A 42 -0.69 0.80 0.10
C VAL A 42 -1.62 1.20 -1.03
N TYR A 43 -1.77 0.32 -2.01
CA TYR A 43 -2.55 0.55 -3.21
C TYR A 43 -3.26 -0.73 -3.66
N GLN A 44 -4.16 -0.58 -4.62
CA GLN A 44 -4.87 -1.67 -5.26
C GLN A 44 -4.86 -1.47 -6.77
N VAL A 45 -4.79 -2.56 -7.52
CA VAL A 45 -4.91 -2.56 -8.99
C VAL A 45 -6.33 -3.01 -9.33
N VAL A 46 -7.11 -2.15 -9.98
CA VAL A 46 -8.48 -2.49 -10.43
C VAL A 46 -8.55 -2.26 -11.93
N GLY A 47 -8.61 -3.35 -12.70
CA GLY A 47 -8.53 -3.30 -14.15
C GLY A 47 -7.17 -2.76 -14.60
N LYS A 48 -7.15 -1.53 -15.11
CA LYS A 48 -5.93 -0.84 -15.55
C LYS A 48 -5.53 0.32 -14.63
N ASP A 49 -6.33 0.58 -13.60
CA ASP A 49 -6.17 1.72 -12.74
C ASP A 49 -5.50 1.33 -11.42
N VAL A 50 -4.64 2.22 -10.92
CA VAL A 50 -3.96 2.09 -9.64
C VAL A 50 -4.58 3.03 -8.63
N PHE A 51 -5.17 2.48 -7.57
CA PHE A 51 -5.79 3.23 -6.49
C PHE A 51 -4.86 3.27 -5.28
N VAL A 52 -4.27 4.43 -4.99
CA VAL A 52 -3.46 4.63 -3.78
C VAL A 52 -4.38 4.93 -2.61
N HIS A 53 -4.47 4.00 -1.66
CA HIS A 53 -5.37 4.09 -0.51
C HIS A 53 -4.73 4.87 0.65
N CYS A 54 -3.44 4.65 0.91
CA CYS A 54 -2.75 5.41 1.95
C CYS A 54 -1.23 5.44 1.77
N VAL A 55 -0.63 6.52 2.28
CA VAL A 55 0.81 6.68 2.46
C VAL A 55 1.07 6.79 3.95
N LEU A 56 1.73 5.78 4.51
CA LEU A 56 1.93 5.61 5.95
C LEU A 56 3.41 5.69 6.27
N ASP A 57 3.80 6.39 7.34
CA ASP A 57 5.12 6.17 7.93
C ASP A 57 5.18 4.77 8.55
N GLY A 58 5.98 3.87 7.97
CA GLY A 58 6.14 2.47 8.36
C GLY A 58 6.88 2.26 9.68
N ARG A 59 7.30 3.34 10.36
CA ARG A 59 7.79 3.29 11.75
C ARG A 59 6.65 3.24 12.77
N ARG A 60 5.41 3.52 12.37
CA ARG A 60 4.24 3.44 13.25
C ARG A 60 3.69 2.02 13.25
N ASP A 61 3.12 1.59 14.38
CA ASP A 61 2.50 0.27 14.50
C ASP A 61 1.36 0.12 13.47
N MET A 62 1.62 -0.71 12.46
CA MET A 62 0.76 -0.87 11.29
C MET A 62 -0.56 -1.56 11.64
N GLN A 63 -0.54 -2.47 12.61
CA GLN A 63 -1.71 -3.24 13.00
C GLN A 63 -2.79 -2.31 13.58
N GLU A 64 -2.38 -1.38 14.45
CA GLU A 64 -3.28 -0.39 15.06
C GLU A 64 -3.82 0.61 14.02
N LEU A 65 -3.00 0.98 13.04
CA LEU A 65 -3.34 1.98 12.01
C LEU A 65 -4.31 1.42 10.96
N LEU A 66 -4.12 0.17 10.55
CA LEU A 66 -5.00 -0.53 9.61
C LEU A 66 -6.37 -0.84 10.25
N GLN A 67 -6.39 -1.34 11.49
CA GLN A 67 -7.64 -1.59 12.22
C GLN A 67 -8.51 -0.33 12.32
N ARG A 68 -7.89 0.84 12.51
CA ARG A 68 -8.63 2.12 12.60
C ARG A 68 -9.17 2.64 11.27
N ARG A 69 -8.64 2.19 10.12
CA ARG A 69 -8.99 2.77 8.81
C ARG A 69 -9.74 1.82 7.87
N LEU A 70 -9.52 0.52 7.96
CA LEU A 70 -10.12 -0.48 7.07
C LEU A 70 -11.34 -1.21 7.67
N LEU A 71 -11.53 -1.18 9.00
CA LEU A 71 -12.64 -1.85 9.69
C LEU A 71 -13.78 -0.89 10.08
N ARG A 72 -14.04 0.13 9.26
CA ARG A 72 -15.21 1.00 9.42
C ARG A 72 -16.06 1.01 8.17
#